data_AF-A0A534I525-F1
#
_entry.id   AF-A0A534I525-F1
#
_cell.length_a   1.000
_cell.length_b   1.000
_cell.length_c   1.000
_cell.angle_alpha   90.00
_cell.angle_beta   90.00
_cell.angle_gamma   90.00
#
_symmetry.space_group_name_H-M   'P 1'
#
loop_
_entity.id
_entity.type
_entity.pdbx_description
1 polymer ?
#
loop_
_entity_poly.entity_id
_entity_poly.type
_entity_poly.pdbx_seq_one_letter_code
_entity_poly.pdbx_strand_id
1 'polypeptide(L)'
;MMQFSAHELAVPTSCTDVEVTLRHAGRLPAKVMGHDWVLAKDSDVSGIVNAGLAAGLSHGFVPENDKRIIAATKVVGGGESTTVKFSTALLLQGARYVFFCTAPGHSSVMHGKFLFGDATRVAQAGK
;
A
#
# COMPACT_ATOMS: atom_id res chain seq x y z
N MET A 1 -2.35 15.74 -1.48
CA MET A 1 -3.79 15.42 -1.60
C MET A 1 -3.94 14.00 -1.10
N MET A 2 -4.98 13.70 -0.32
CA MET A 2 -5.20 12.35 0.22
C MET A 2 -5.80 11.43 -0.85
N GLN A 3 -5.04 11.16 -1.91
CA GLN A 3 -5.46 10.30 -3.02
C GLN A 3 -4.23 9.64 -3.65
N PHE A 4 -4.33 8.33 -3.91
CA PHE A 4 -3.39 7.65 -4.81
C PHE A 4 -3.77 7.92 -6.27
N SER A 5 -2.77 7.98 -7.14
CA SER A 5 -3.01 8.12 -8.59
C SER A 5 -3.67 6.89 -9.22
N ALA A 6 -3.54 5.72 -8.58
CA ALA A 6 -4.15 4.48 -8.99
C ALA A 6 -5.20 4.02 -7.96
N HIS A 7 -6.31 3.47 -8.45
CA HIS A 7 -7.36 2.83 -7.64
C HIS A 7 -7.31 1.30 -7.72
N GLU A 8 -6.51 0.76 -8.64
CA GLU A 8 -6.31 -0.66 -8.86
C GLU A 8 -4.88 -0.91 -9.36
N LEU A 9 -4.25 -1.99 -8.89
CA LEU A 9 -2.98 -2.52 -9.39
C LEU A 9 -3.18 -4.01 -9.65
N ALA A 10 -2.74 -4.50 -10.81
CA ALA A 10 -2.85 -5.90 -11.19
C ALA A 10 -1.48 -6.50 -11.49
N VAL A 11 -1.21 -7.68 -10.94
CA VAL A 11 0.04 -8.43 -11.12
C VAL A 11 -0.27 -9.83 -11.65
N PRO A 12 0.32 -10.24 -12.80
CA PRO A 12 0.12 -11.59 -13.32
C PRO A 12 0.84 -12.63 -12.46
N THR A 13 0.37 -13.88 -12.51
CA THR A 13 0.99 -15.00 -11.79
C THR A 13 2.39 -15.37 -12.30
N SER A 14 2.79 -14.88 -13.46
CA SER A 14 4.14 -15.06 -13.99
C SER A 14 5.19 -14.17 -13.30
N CYS A 15 4.78 -13.13 -12.56
CA CYS A 15 5.70 -12.32 -11.77
C CYS A 15 6.04 -13.02 -10.46
N THR A 16 7.33 -13.16 -10.14
CA THR A 16 7.82 -13.72 -8.86
C THR A 16 7.98 -12.66 -7.77
N ASP A 17 8.16 -11.40 -8.19
CA ASP A 17 8.45 -10.26 -7.33
C ASP A 17 7.68 -9.03 -7.82
N VAL A 18 7.32 -8.18 -6.88
CA VAL A 18 6.65 -6.90 -7.13
C VAL A 18 7.49 -5.80 -6.50
N GLU A 19 7.68 -4.72 -7.25
CA GLU A 19 8.31 -3.50 -6.79
C GLU A 19 7.32 -2.35 -6.91
N VAL A 20 6.95 -1.74 -5.78
CA VAL A 20 6.07 -0.57 -5.74
C VAL A 20 6.87 0.64 -5.32
N THR A 21 6.84 1.70 -6.13
CA THR A 21 7.43 2.99 -5.80
C THR A 21 6.32 3.99 -5.50
N LEU A 22 6.30 4.49 -4.26
CA LEU A 22 5.43 5.59 -3.84
C LEU A 22 6.18 6.91 -4.00
N ARG A 23 5.58 7.85 -4.74
CA ARG A 23 6.07 9.22 -4.89
C ARG A 23 5.05 10.19 -4.34
N HIS A 24 5.45 11.06 -3.43
CA HIS A 24 4.58 12.06 -2.87
C HIS A 24 4.70 13.38 -3.64
N ALA A 25 3.79 13.63 -4.58
CA ALA A 25 3.83 14.81 -5.47
C ALA A 25 3.46 16.16 -4.80
N GLY A 26 3.02 16.14 -3.54
CA GLY A 26 2.72 17.36 -2.78
C GLY A 26 3.97 18.07 -2.23
N ARG A 27 3.76 19.07 -1.36
CA ARG A 27 4.83 19.91 -0.78
C ARG A 27 4.88 19.91 0.75
N LEU A 28 3.88 19.34 1.40
CA LEU A 28 3.79 19.31 2.86
C LEU A 28 4.70 18.22 3.44
N PRO A 29 5.36 18.44 4.58
CA PRO A 29 6.24 17.45 5.19
C PRO A 29 5.47 16.23 5.70
N ALA A 30 6.17 15.09 5.85
CA ALA A 30 5.58 13.81 6.28
C ALA A 30 4.78 13.89 7.58
N LYS A 31 5.22 14.71 8.55
CA LYS A 31 4.52 14.91 9.83
C LYS A 31 3.16 15.62 9.71
N VAL A 32 2.87 16.26 8.57
CA VAL A 32 1.63 17.01 8.31
C VAL A 32 0.73 16.28 7.32
N MET A 33 1.31 15.74 6.25
CA MET A 33 0.58 15.05 5.17
C MET A 33 1.41 13.88 4.65
N GLY A 34 1.87 13.02 5.55
CA GLY A 34 2.63 11.85 5.20
C GLY A 34 1.76 10.79 4.52
N HIS A 35 2.33 10.13 3.53
CA HIS A 35 1.70 9.00 2.85
C HIS A 35 2.65 7.82 2.83
N ASP A 36 2.11 6.66 3.14
CA ASP A 36 2.73 5.35 2.90
C ASP A 36 1.88 4.55 1.92
N TRP A 37 2.32 3.33 1.67
CA TRP A 37 1.60 2.33 0.91
C TRP A 37 1.76 0.99 1.64
N VAL A 38 0.64 0.38 2.01
CA VAL A 38 0.60 -0.89 2.73
C VAL A 38 -0.33 -1.85 2.00
N LEU A 39 0.11 -3.10 1.81
CA LEU A 39 -0.67 -4.19 1.20
C LEU A 39 -1.09 -5.20 2.25
N ALA A 40 -2.39 -5.51 2.30
CA ALA A 40 -2.94 -6.56 3.15
C ALA A 40 -4.22 -7.15 2.54
N LYS A 41 -4.80 -8.17 3.18
CA LYS A 41 -6.16 -8.61 2.88
C LYS A 41 -7.15 -7.53 3.29
N ASP A 42 -8.22 -7.40 2.51
CA ASP A 42 -9.30 -6.43 2.75
C ASP A 42 -9.87 -6.54 4.19
N SER A 43 -10.06 -7.78 4.68
CA SER A 43 -10.56 -8.04 6.03
C SER A 43 -9.65 -7.55 7.17
N ASP A 44 -8.37 -7.33 6.90
CA ASP A 44 -7.37 -6.99 7.91
C ASP A 44 -7.13 -5.48 8.03
N VAL A 45 -7.59 -4.68 7.05
CA VAL A 45 -7.28 -3.25 6.93
C VAL A 45 -7.62 -2.48 8.19
N SER A 46 -8.84 -2.63 8.72
CA SER A 46 -9.27 -1.90 9.93
C SER A 46 -8.40 -2.24 11.14
N GLY A 47 -8.05 -3.52 11.30
CA GLY A 47 -7.20 -3.97 12.40
C GLY A 47 -5.74 -3.49 12.28
N ILE A 48 -5.23 -3.34 11.06
CA ILE A 48 -3.89 -2.80 10.80
C ILE A 48 -3.89 -1.29 11.06
N VAL A 49 -4.88 -0.54 10.56
CA VAL A 49 -4.98 0.91 10.77
C VAL A 49 -5.04 1.24 12.26
N ASN A 50 -5.85 0.51 13.03
CA ASN A 50 -5.94 0.72 14.48
C ASN A 50 -4.61 0.40 15.19
N ALA A 51 -3.90 -0.65 14.79
CA ALA A 51 -2.59 -0.97 15.33
C ALA A 51 -1.53 0.08 14.92
N GLY A 52 -1.66 0.64 13.71
CA GLY A 52 -0.85 1.73 13.22
C GLY A 52 -0.99 3.02 14.03
N LEU A 53 -2.22 3.37 14.41
CA LEU A 53 -2.48 4.47 15.34
C LEU A 53 -1.75 4.27 16.67
N ALA A 54 -1.73 3.04 17.20
CA ALA A 54 -1.02 2.71 18.44
C ALA A 54 0.51 2.75 18.28
N ALA A 55 1.04 2.39 17.11
CA ALA A 55 2.46 2.50 16.80
C ALA A 55 2.94 3.96 16.72
N GLY A 56 2.08 4.87 16.23
CA GLY A 56 2.34 6.31 16.24
C GLY A 56 3.38 6.77 15.21
N LEU A 57 3.67 8.08 15.24
CA LEU A 57 4.45 8.75 14.19
C LEU A 57 5.90 8.27 14.10
N SER A 58 6.52 7.87 15.23
CA SER A 58 7.91 7.37 15.24
C SER A 58 8.10 6.11 14.41
N HIS A 59 7.03 5.32 14.23
CA HIS A 59 6.99 4.13 13.38
C HIS A 59 6.21 4.38 12.07
N GLY A 60 5.93 5.64 11.73
CA GLY A 60 5.19 6.01 10.52
C GLY A 60 3.76 5.48 10.51
N PHE A 61 3.14 5.25 11.66
CA PHE A 61 1.82 4.64 11.77
C PHE A 61 1.70 3.23 11.16
N VAL A 62 2.81 2.52 11.00
CA VAL A 62 2.82 1.12 10.58
C VAL A 62 3.22 0.25 11.79
N PRO A 63 2.37 -0.71 12.21
CA PRO A 63 2.72 -1.60 13.32
C PRO A 63 3.90 -2.51 12.94
N GLU A 64 4.87 -2.62 13.84
CA GLU A 64 6.02 -3.50 13.64
C GLU A 64 5.62 -4.98 13.71
N ASN A 65 6.19 -5.79 12.81
CA ASN A 65 6.04 -7.25 12.80
C ASN A 65 4.59 -7.76 12.71
N ASP A 66 3.67 -6.94 12.19
CA ASP A 66 2.29 -7.36 11.96
C ASP A 66 2.19 -8.32 10.77
N LYS A 67 1.91 -9.60 11.06
CA LYS A 67 1.84 -10.67 10.05
C LYS A 67 0.72 -10.49 9.02
N ARG A 68 -0.21 -9.55 9.25
CA ARG A 68 -1.27 -9.20 8.29
C ARG A 68 -0.75 -8.32 7.16
N ILE A 69 0.35 -7.60 7.40
CA ILE A 69 1.00 -6.75 6.40
C ILE A 69 1.88 -7.62 5.50
N ILE A 70 1.59 -7.60 4.21
CA ILE A 70 2.35 -8.34 3.19
C ILE A 70 3.56 -7.52 2.75
N ALA A 71 3.35 -6.22 2.58
CA ALA A 71 4.38 -5.26 2.21
C ALA A 71 3.97 -3.86 2.68
N ALA A 72 4.94 -3.06 3.08
CA ALA A 72 4.74 -1.67 3.47
C ALA A 72 5.94 -0.81 3.05
N THR A 73 5.67 0.41 2.60
CA THR A 73 6.70 1.43 2.47
C THR A 73 6.90 2.18 3.80
N LYS A 74 7.95 2.99 3.88
CA LYS A 74 8.01 4.09 4.87
C LYS A 74 6.97 5.16 4.53
N VAL A 75 6.62 5.99 5.51
CA VAL A 75 5.89 7.24 5.27
C VAL A 75 6.82 8.25 4.62
N VAL A 76 6.35 8.88 3.56
CA VAL A 76 7.07 9.95 2.84
C VAL A 76 6.23 11.24 2.78
N GLY A 77 6.92 12.38 2.80
CA GLY A 77 6.34 13.71 2.64
C GLY A 77 6.60 14.30 1.25
N GLY A 78 6.21 15.56 1.07
CA GLY A 78 6.30 16.31 -0.18
C GLY A 78 7.66 16.24 -0.87
N GLY A 79 7.66 15.78 -2.13
CA GLY A 79 8.86 15.65 -2.96
C GLY A 79 9.65 14.36 -2.74
N GLU A 80 9.34 13.60 -1.69
CA GLU A 80 10.03 12.36 -1.36
C GLU A 80 9.46 11.15 -2.11
N SER A 81 10.26 10.09 -2.14
CA SER A 81 9.95 8.83 -2.79
C SER A 81 10.48 7.68 -1.95
N THR A 82 9.78 6.55 -1.95
CA THR A 82 10.22 5.32 -1.32
C THR A 82 9.75 4.12 -2.14
N THR A 83 10.43 2.99 -1.98
CA THR A 83 10.12 1.76 -2.70
C THR A 83 10.03 0.60 -1.73
N VAL A 84 9.09 -0.32 -1.98
CA VAL A 84 9.01 -1.62 -1.32
C VAL A 84 9.08 -2.72 -2.37
N LYS A 85 9.78 -3.81 -2.04
CA LYS A 85 9.85 -5.03 -2.83
C LYS A 85 9.33 -6.20 -2.02
N PHE A 86 8.55 -7.07 -2.64
CA PHE A 86 8.04 -8.27 -2.00
C PHE A 86 7.80 -9.40 -3.02
N SER A 87 7.88 -10.64 -2.54
CA SER A 87 7.63 -11.81 -3.38
C SER A 87 6.13 -12.07 -3.53
N THR A 88 5.71 -12.45 -4.73
CA THR A 88 4.34 -12.89 -5.00
C THR A 88 4.00 -14.23 -4.35
N ALA A 89 4.99 -14.97 -3.84
CA ALA A 89 4.77 -16.18 -3.04
C ALA A 89 3.96 -15.91 -1.75
N LEU A 90 3.87 -14.66 -1.30
CA LEU A 90 3.05 -14.23 -0.17
C LEU A 90 1.56 -14.04 -0.55
N LEU A 91 1.24 -14.11 -1.85
CA LEU A 91 -0.09 -13.84 -2.38
C LEU A 91 -0.80 -15.14 -2.76
N LEU A 92 -2.11 -15.14 -2.52
CA LEU A 92 -3.01 -16.19 -2.97
C LEU A 92 -3.84 -15.65 -4.15
N GLN A 93 -3.82 -16.35 -5.27
CA GLN A 93 -4.62 -15.99 -6.43
C GLN A 93 -6.12 -15.93 -6.06
N GLY A 94 -6.81 -14.89 -6.52
CA GLY A 94 -8.24 -14.69 -6.26
C GLY A 94 -8.59 -14.17 -4.86
N ALA A 95 -7.63 -14.04 -3.94
CA ALA A 95 -7.87 -13.38 -2.66
C ALA A 95 -8.07 -11.87 -2.85
N ARG A 96 -8.89 -11.28 -1.97
CA ARG A 96 -9.18 -9.84 -1.97
C ARG A 96 -8.09 -9.09 -1.21
N TYR A 97 -7.20 -8.44 -1.94
CA TYR A 97 -6.19 -7.56 -1.39
C TYR A 97 -6.51 -6.09 -1.64
N VAL A 98 -6.10 -5.26 -0.69
CA VAL A 98 -6.22 -3.80 -0.74
C VAL A 98 -4.85 -3.22 -0.45
N PHE A 99 -4.47 -2.21 -1.23
CA PHE A 99 -3.41 -1.31 -0.84
C PHE A 99 -3.99 -0.03 -0.25
N PHE A 100 -3.39 0.51 0.80
CA PHE A 100 -3.92 1.66 1.52
C PHE A 100 -2.82 2.45 2.23
N CYS A 101 -3.17 3.66 2.68
CA CYS A 101 -2.34 4.53 3.52
C CYS A 101 -2.75 4.37 4.99
N THR A 102 -1.80 4.14 5.90
CA THR A 102 -2.07 3.95 7.34
C THR A 102 -2.07 5.25 8.12
N ALA A 103 -1.58 6.35 7.53
CA ALA A 103 -1.59 7.66 8.17
C ALA A 103 -3.00 8.00 8.71
N PRO A 104 -3.12 8.57 9.92
CA PRO A 104 -4.39 8.70 10.62
C PRO A 104 -5.49 9.33 9.76
N GLY A 105 -6.59 8.59 9.54
CA GLY A 105 -7.75 9.04 8.77
C GLY A 105 -7.62 8.94 7.25
N HIS A 106 -6.47 8.52 6.71
CA HIS A 106 -6.26 8.47 5.25
C HIS A 106 -6.85 7.21 4.61
N SER A 107 -6.86 6.07 5.31
CA SER A 107 -7.25 4.76 4.76
C SER A 107 -8.67 4.70 4.17
N SER A 108 -9.56 5.59 4.61
CA SER A 108 -10.95 5.69 4.12
C SER A 108 -11.06 6.23 2.69
N VAL A 109 -10.04 6.96 2.21
CA VAL A 109 -10.03 7.59 0.87
C VAL A 109 -8.77 7.23 0.07
N MET A 110 -7.66 6.91 0.75
CA MET A 110 -6.41 6.47 0.16
C MET A 110 -6.31 4.96 0.22
N HIS A 111 -7.11 4.30 -0.62
CA HIS A 111 -7.04 2.87 -0.81
C HIS A 111 -7.36 2.48 -2.26
N GLY A 112 -6.96 1.28 -2.64
CA GLY A 112 -7.23 0.70 -3.95
C GLY A 112 -7.09 -0.81 -3.95
N LYS A 113 -7.58 -1.46 -5.01
CA LYS A 113 -7.56 -2.93 -5.14
C LYS A 113 -6.20 -3.42 -5.61
N PHE A 114 -5.74 -4.52 -5.05
CA PHE A 114 -4.57 -5.23 -5.58
C PHE A 114 -5.01 -6.60 -6.08
N LEU A 115 -4.89 -6.84 -7.38
CA LEU A 115 -5.31 -8.06 -8.05
C LEU A 115 -4.09 -8.92 -8.37
N PHE A 116 -4.09 -10.16 -7.89
CA PHE A 116 -3.05 -11.14 -8.23
C PHE A 116 -3.64 -12.27 -9.05
N GLY A 117 -3.15 -12.41 -10.28
CA GLY A 117 -3.57 -13.47 -11.20
C GLY A 117 -4.92 -13.27 -11.89
N ASP A 118 -5.46 -12.04 -11.93
CA ASP A 118 -6.61 -11.72 -12.80
C ASP A 118 -6.15 -11.53 -14.25
N ALA A 119 -6.28 -12.59 -15.05
CA ALA A 119 -5.86 -12.61 -16.45
C ALA A 119 -6.63 -11.64 -17.36
N THR A 120 -7.77 -11.08 -16.91
CA THR A 120 -8.61 -10.22 -17.75
C THR A 120 -8.16 -8.76 -17.78
N ARG A 121 -7.31 -8.32 -16.84
CA ARG A 121 -6.85 -6.92 -16.73
C ARG A 121 -5.35 -6.69 -16.96
N VAL A 122 -4.54 -7.75 -17.02
CA VAL A 122 -3.11 -7.65 -17.33
C VAL A 122 -2.84 -7.10 -18.74
N ALA A 123 -3.82 -7.19 -19.64
CA ALA A 123 -3.72 -6.66 -21.00
C ALA A 123 -3.68 -5.11 -21.11
N GLN A 124 -3.79 -4.37 -19.99
CA GLN A 124 -3.81 -2.89 -20.02
C GLN A 124 -2.56 -2.20 -19.44
N ALA A 125 -1.55 -2.93 -18.96
CA ALA A 125 -0.27 -2.34 -18.57
C ALA A 125 0.62 -2.10 -19.80
N GLY A 126 0.21 -1.16 -20.65
CA GLY A 126 0.89 -0.89 -21.92
C GLY A 126 0.29 0.27 -22.70
N LYS A 127 0.07 1.42 -22.05
CA LYS A 127 0.03 2.74 -22.68
C LYS A 127 0.59 3.78 -21.72
#